data_AF-A0A1S2D0S3-F1
#
_entry.id   AF-A0A1S2D0S3-F1
#
_cell.length_a   1.000
_cell.length_b   1.000
_cell.length_c   1.000
_cell.angle_alpha   90.00
_cell.angle_beta   90.00
_cell.angle_gamma   90.00
#
_symmetry.space_group_name_H-M   'P 1'
#
loop_
_entity.id
_entity.type
_entity.pdbx_description
1 polymer ?
#
loop_
_entity_poly.entity_id
_entity_poly.type
_entity_poly.pdbx_seq_one_letter_code
_entity_poly.pdbx_strand_id
1 'polypeptide(L)'
;MRLFLLLLSLFATTVSSDEKPRLPYYDWGRCPFEGCTYQTWTTKQEVIVRAEPSSTAKELFRLPRGQQVEGLTGVVITEKPGIVEILRPAKLGYSKEGEGPLFDMKAGEKLYLLGWLGEGNGLFWYKGKTYILDYDYARKEVRYGPSPQNQWWVKIRDQQGREGWVAEAKNFAHMDRFE
;
A
#
# COMPACT_ATOMS: atom_id res chain seq x y z
N MET A 1 -9.59 60.12 18.91
CA MET A 1 -9.36 59.24 17.75
C MET A 1 -8.15 58.37 18.07
N ARG A 2 -8.34 57.15 18.60
CA ARG A 2 -7.24 56.21 18.94
C ARG A 2 -7.18 55.14 17.86
N LEU A 3 -6.09 55.13 17.09
CA LEU A 3 -5.84 54.18 16.02
C LEU A 3 -5.41 52.84 16.64
N PHE A 4 -6.24 51.81 16.52
CA PHE A 4 -5.90 50.43 16.90
C PHE A 4 -5.16 49.78 15.73
N LEU A 5 -3.85 49.54 15.89
CA LEU A 5 -3.05 48.75 14.94
C LEU A 5 -3.17 47.27 15.31
N LEU A 6 -4.02 46.55 14.58
CA LEU A 6 -4.10 45.08 14.60
C LEU A 6 -2.91 44.52 13.79
N LEU A 7 -1.88 44.05 14.49
CA LEU A 7 -0.83 43.22 13.91
C LEU A 7 -1.38 41.81 13.66
N LEU A 8 -1.77 41.51 12.42
CA LEU A 8 -1.99 40.14 11.98
C LEU A 8 -0.64 39.43 11.88
N SER A 9 -0.35 38.57 12.85
CA SER A 9 0.76 37.62 12.78
C SER A 9 0.42 36.51 11.79
N LEU A 10 0.97 36.59 10.57
CA LEU A 10 0.99 35.49 9.62
C LEU A 10 1.88 34.37 10.16
N PHE A 11 1.28 33.35 10.77
CA PHE A 11 1.97 32.09 11.01
C PHE A 11 2.22 31.41 9.65
N ALA A 12 3.43 31.56 9.12
CA ALA A 12 3.91 30.72 8.03
C ALA A 12 4.06 29.30 8.57
N THR A 13 3.09 28.43 8.27
CA THR A 13 3.25 26.99 8.46
C THR A 13 4.32 26.52 7.48
N THR A 14 5.54 26.30 7.97
CA THR A 14 6.57 25.61 7.21
C THR A 14 6.07 24.19 6.97
N VAL A 15 5.52 23.92 5.79
CA VAL A 15 5.24 22.55 5.33
C VAL A 15 6.59 21.85 5.26
N SER A 16 6.88 21.02 6.25
CA SER A 16 8.09 20.23 6.30
C SER A 16 8.11 19.30 5.09
N SER A 17 9.08 19.47 4.20
CA SER A 17 9.17 18.72 2.94
C SER A 17 9.69 17.29 3.12
N ASP A 18 9.69 16.75 4.34
CA ASP A 18 10.21 15.43 4.71
C ASP A 18 9.19 14.66 5.58
N GLU A 19 7.91 14.78 5.24
CA GLU A 19 6.84 14.06 5.94
C GLU A 19 6.90 12.57 5.58
N LYS A 20 7.28 11.75 6.55
CA LYS A 20 7.23 10.28 6.49
C LYS A 20 5.77 9.81 6.46
N PRO A 21 5.47 8.64 5.85
CA PRO A 21 4.12 8.09 5.91
C PRO A 21 3.72 7.80 7.36
N ARG A 22 2.45 8.00 7.69
CA ARG A 22 1.87 7.50 8.94
C ARG A 22 1.75 5.99 8.85
N LEU A 23 2.17 5.30 9.91
CA LEU A 23 2.18 3.84 9.98
C LEU A 23 1.27 3.32 11.11
N PRO A 24 0.61 2.16 10.92
CA PRO A 24 0.57 1.42 9.66
C PRO A 24 -0.16 2.17 8.55
N TYR A 25 0.33 2.05 7.31
CA TYR A 25 -0.33 2.63 6.14
C TYR A 25 -1.31 1.61 5.53
N TYR A 26 -2.55 2.02 5.30
CA TYR A 26 -3.61 1.15 4.78
C TYR A 26 -3.91 1.51 3.31
N ASP A 27 -3.55 0.61 2.41
CA ASP A 27 -3.90 0.70 0.99
C ASP A 27 -5.20 -0.09 0.72
N TRP A 28 -6.34 0.58 0.84
CA TRP A 28 -7.66 -0.02 0.72
C TRP A 28 -8.07 -0.30 -0.73
N GLY A 29 -8.88 -1.34 -0.93
CA GLY A 29 -9.35 -1.75 -2.25
C GLY A 29 -8.27 -2.44 -3.09
N ARG A 30 -7.12 -2.75 -2.49
CA ARG A 30 -5.96 -3.25 -3.20
C ARG A 30 -5.90 -4.76 -3.23
N CYS A 31 -5.70 -5.31 -4.43
CA CYS A 31 -5.14 -6.65 -4.59
C CYS A 31 -3.62 -6.60 -4.82
N PRO A 32 -2.81 -7.36 -4.06
CA PRO A 32 -1.37 -7.10 -3.98
C PRO A 32 -0.56 -7.72 -5.12
N PHE A 33 -1.18 -8.40 -6.08
CA PHE A 33 -0.46 -9.03 -7.19
C PHE A 33 -1.20 -8.89 -8.52
N GLU A 34 -0.45 -9.05 -9.61
CA GLU A 34 -0.94 -8.96 -10.98
C GLU A 34 -1.95 -10.08 -11.28
N GLY A 35 -3.00 -9.80 -12.04
CA GLY A 35 -4.01 -10.80 -12.39
C GLY A 35 -5.03 -11.11 -11.30
N CYS A 36 -4.79 -10.67 -10.07
CA CYS A 36 -5.73 -10.88 -8.98
C CYS A 36 -7.11 -10.26 -9.23
N THR A 37 -8.15 -11.03 -8.92
CA THR A 37 -9.56 -10.63 -9.02
C THR A 37 -10.34 -11.04 -7.77
N TYR A 38 -11.19 -10.12 -7.29
CA TYR A 38 -12.18 -10.42 -6.26
C TYR A 38 -13.34 -11.19 -6.89
N GLN A 39 -13.30 -12.50 -6.74
CA GLN A 39 -14.22 -13.46 -7.35
C GLN A 39 -14.50 -14.63 -6.41
N THR A 40 -15.09 -15.70 -6.92
CA THR A 40 -15.23 -16.95 -6.17
C THR A 40 -13.87 -17.62 -6.00
N TRP A 41 -13.47 -17.82 -4.75
CA TRP A 41 -12.21 -18.46 -4.36
C TRP A 41 -12.48 -19.73 -3.55
N THR A 42 -11.46 -20.58 -3.43
CA THR A 42 -11.53 -21.81 -2.63
C THR A 42 -10.51 -21.76 -1.49
N THR A 43 -10.93 -22.05 -0.25
CA THR A 43 -9.98 -22.17 0.87
C THR A 43 -9.03 -23.36 0.68
N LYS A 44 -7.73 -23.13 0.73
CA LYS A 44 -6.68 -24.16 0.64
C LYS A 44 -6.39 -24.81 1.99
N GLN A 45 -6.81 -24.18 3.09
CA GLN A 45 -6.68 -24.68 4.45
C GLN A 45 -7.81 -24.11 5.32
N GLU A 46 -7.86 -24.51 6.60
CA GLU A 46 -8.74 -23.81 7.54
C GLU A 46 -8.30 -22.34 7.64
N VAL A 47 -9.25 -21.42 7.53
CA VAL A 47 -9.02 -19.98 7.72
C VAL A 47 -9.86 -19.43 8.85
N ILE A 48 -9.27 -18.53 9.62
CA ILE A 48 -9.95 -17.81 10.71
C ILE A 48 -10.46 -16.49 10.15
N VAL A 49 -11.77 -16.29 10.23
CA VAL A 49 -12.43 -15.06 9.79
C VAL A 49 -12.61 -14.13 11.00
N ARG A 50 -12.17 -12.89 10.85
CA ARG A 50 -12.12 -11.88 11.94
C ARG A 50 -12.97 -10.66 11.62
N ALA A 51 -13.32 -9.90 12.66
CA ALA A 51 -14.14 -8.69 12.52
C ALA A 51 -13.43 -7.54 11.78
N GLU A 52 -12.10 -7.48 11.88
CA GLU A 52 -11.26 -6.42 11.34
C GLU A 52 -9.98 -7.05 10.73
N PRO A 53 -9.27 -6.34 9.82
CA PRO A 53 -8.03 -6.82 9.22
C PRO A 53 -6.85 -6.74 10.21
N SER A 54 -6.93 -7.53 11.28
CA SER A 54 -5.94 -7.59 12.36
C SER A 54 -5.92 -8.98 12.99
N SER A 55 -4.73 -9.47 13.32
CA SER A 55 -4.55 -10.77 13.98
C SER A 55 -5.11 -10.80 15.40
N THR A 56 -5.28 -9.64 16.04
CA THR A 56 -5.84 -9.51 17.40
C THR A 56 -7.33 -9.22 17.39
N ALA A 57 -7.93 -8.99 16.22
CA ALA A 57 -9.37 -8.76 16.11
C ALA A 57 -10.17 -10.01 16.50
N LYS A 58 -11.39 -9.79 16.99
CA LYS A 58 -12.33 -10.86 17.38
C LYS A 58 -12.50 -11.87 16.24
N GLU A 59 -12.35 -13.15 16.57
CA GLU A 59 -12.72 -14.26 15.68
C GLU A 59 -14.24 -14.33 15.56
N LEU A 60 -14.74 -14.36 14.33
CA LEU A 60 -16.16 -14.46 14.04
C LEU A 60 -16.54 -15.93 13.79
N PHE A 61 -15.81 -16.60 12.91
CA PHE A 61 -16.00 -18.01 12.57
C PHE A 61 -14.76 -18.57 11.88
N ARG A 62 -14.76 -19.87 11.65
CA ARG A 62 -13.72 -20.60 10.91
C ARG A 62 -14.33 -21.21 9.67
N LEU A 63 -13.57 -21.21 8.57
CA LEU A 63 -13.94 -21.90 7.35
C LEU A 63 -12.96 -23.05 7.12
N PRO A 64 -13.45 -24.31 7.03
CA PRO A 64 -12.61 -25.45 6.69
C PRO A 64 -11.93 -25.31 5.32
N ARG A 65 -10.96 -26.18 5.04
CA ARG A 65 -10.41 -26.37 3.69
C ARG A 65 -11.50 -26.77 2.70
N GLY A 66 -11.38 -26.32 1.45
CA GLY A 66 -12.25 -26.69 0.34
C GLY A 66 -13.59 -25.93 0.29
N GLN A 67 -13.74 -24.88 1.08
CA GLN A 67 -14.94 -24.04 1.09
C GLN A 67 -14.84 -22.97 0.01
N GLN A 68 -15.97 -22.74 -0.68
CA GLN A 68 -16.11 -21.63 -1.61
C GLN A 68 -16.46 -20.35 -0.85
N VAL A 69 -15.80 -19.25 -1.21
CA VAL A 69 -16.06 -17.90 -0.70
C VAL A 69 -16.01 -16.91 -1.85
N GLU A 70 -16.67 -15.78 -1.69
CA GLU A 70 -16.51 -14.62 -2.56
C GLU A 70 -15.49 -13.67 -1.94
N GLY A 71 -14.40 -13.35 -2.65
CA GLY A 71 -13.55 -12.22 -2.31
C GLY A 71 -14.28 -10.92 -2.62
N LEU A 72 -14.35 -9.99 -1.65
CA LEU A 72 -15.11 -8.73 -1.80
C LEU A 72 -14.22 -7.52 -2.01
N THR A 73 -13.15 -7.43 -1.22
CA THR A 73 -12.17 -6.34 -1.25
C THR A 73 -10.93 -6.76 -0.44
N GLY A 74 -9.91 -5.91 -0.41
CA GLY A 74 -8.70 -6.15 0.36
C GLY A 74 -8.05 -4.86 0.84
N VAL A 75 -7.08 -5.04 1.73
CA VAL A 75 -6.22 -3.97 2.21
C VAL A 75 -4.80 -4.48 2.34
N VAL A 76 -3.86 -3.75 1.75
CA VAL A 76 -2.43 -3.97 1.99
C VAL A 76 -2.00 -3.02 3.10
N ILE A 77 -1.62 -3.59 4.23
CA ILE A 77 -1.19 -2.88 5.42
C ILE A 77 0.34 -2.84 5.43
N THR A 78 0.91 -1.65 5.45
CA THR A 78 2.36 -1.44 5.54
C THR A 78 2.74 -1.12 6.97
N GLU A 79 3.41 -2.06 7.65
CA GLU A 79 3.90 -1.88 9.02
C GLU A 79 5.24 -1.13 9.04
N LYS A 80 6.09 -1.41 8.05
CA LYS A 80 7.36 -0.71 7.84
C LYS A 80 7.57 -0.48 6.34
N PRO A 81 7.76 0.75 5.88
CA PRO A 81 8.05 1.01 4.48
C PRO A 81 9.49 0.64 4.15
N GLY A 82 9.74 0.31 2.89
CA GLY A 82 11.09 0.35 2.34
C GLY A 82 11.57 1.79 2.21
N ILE A 83 12.88 2.02 2.23
CA ILE A 83 13.46 3.36 2.08
C ILE A 83 14.27 3.39 0.80
N VAL A 84 14.00 4.36 -0.06
CA VAL A 84 14.80 4.63 -1.26
C VAL A 84 15.55 5.93 -1.04
N GLU A 85 16.86 5.87 -1.04
CA GLU A 85 17.74 7.03 -0.88
C GLU A 85 18.23 7.51 -2.24
N ILE A 86 18.09 8.81 -2.49
CA ILE A 86 18.61 9.44 -3.69
C ILE A 86 20.09 9.77 -3.46
N LEU A 87 20.99 9.09 -4.17
CA LEU A 87 22.43 9.28 -4.05
C LEU A 87 22.95 10.44 -4.89
N ARG A 88 22.32 10.68 -6.05
CA ARG A 88 22.66 11.75 -7.01
C ARG A 88 21.37 12.30 -7.63
N PRO A 89 21.37 13.52 -8.18
CA PRO A 89 20.20 14.06 -8.85
C PRO A 89 19.67 13.08 -9.91
N ALA A 90 18.36 12.83 -9.90
CA ALA A 90 17.74 11.81 -10.73
C ALA A 90 16.32 12.22 -11.13
N LYS A 91 15.87 11.71 -12.28
CA LYS A 91 14.45 11.75 -12.65
C LYS A 91 13.82 10.39 -12.38
N LEU A 92 12.83 10.35 -11.49
CA LEU A 92 12.11 9.13 -11.14
C LEU A 92 10.67 9.16 -11.65
N GLY A 93 10.12 7.99 -11.98
CA GLY A 93 8.82 7.84 -12.64
C GLY A 93 8.94 7.84 -14.17
N TYR A 94 7.80 7.94 -14.84
CA TYR A 94 7.70 7.74 -16.29
C TYR A 94 7.28 8.98 -17.07
N SER A 95 8.01 9.32 -18.14
CA SER A 95 7.52 9.97 -19.39
C SER A 95 8.70 9.99 -20.39
N LYS A 96 8.58 10.33 -21.68
CA LYS A 96 7.44 10.71 -22.52
C LYS A 96 6.81 9.45 -23.13
N GLU A 97 5.49 9.44 -23.21
CA GLU A 97 4.63 8.39 -23.81
C GLU A 97 4.35 7.10 -23.00
N GLY A 98 4.54 7.05 -21.68
CA GLY A 98 4.09 5.90 -20.87
C GLY A 98 3.81 6.25 -19.41
N GLU A 99 2.81 7.11 -19.18
CA GLU A 99 2.79 8.20 -18.20
C GLU A 99 2.67 7.89 -16.68
N GLY A 100 3.50 8.61 -15.91
CA GLY A 100 3.40 8.90 -14.47
C GLY A 100 4.07 10.27 -14.19
N PRO A 101 4.15 10.78 -12.95
CA PRO A 101 4.91 12.00 -12.67
C PRO A 101 6.42 11.76 -12.86
N LEU A 102 7.11 12.65 -13.56
CA LEU A 102 8.58 12.72 -13.52
C LEU A 102 9.01 13.62 -12.37
N PHE A 103 9.61 13.03 -11.34
CA PHE A 103 10.17 13.77 -10.22
C PHE A 103 11.62 14.14 -10.44
N ASP A 104 11.92 15.43 -10.45
CA ASP A 104 13.28 15.94 -10.32
C ASP A 104 13.77 15.81 -8.87
N MET A 105 14.44 14.70 -8.57
CA MET A 105 14.94 14.36 -7.25
C MET A 105 16.34 14.95 -7.01
N LYS A 106 16.60 15.39 -5.79
CA LYS A 106 17.91 15.86 -5.33
C LYS A 106 18.62 14.79 -4.50
N ALA A 107 19.96 14.79 -4.55
CA ALA A 107 20.77 13.94 -3.68
C ALA A 107 20.42 14.20 -2.20
N GLY A 108 20.29 13.13 -1.42
CA GLY A 108 19.90 13.14 -0.02
C GLY A 108 18.39 13.03 0.23
N GLU A 109 17.54 13.25 -0.78
CA GLU A 109 16.10 13.01 -0.63
C GLU A 109 15.79 11.52 -0.46
N LYS A 110 14.59 11.24 0.08
CA LYS A 110 14.12 9.88 0.31
C LYS A 110 12.70 9.69 -0.20
N LEU A 111 12.42 8.49 -0.71
CA LEU A 111 11.06 8.00 -0.90
C LEU A 111 10.84 6.80 0.02
N TYR A 112 9.58 6.57 0.36
CA TYR A 112 9.19 5.41 1.16
C TYR A 112 8.38 4.46 0.28
N LEU A 113 8.90 3.27 0.02
CA LEU A 113 8.16 2.22 -0.68
C LEU A 113 7.13 1.63 0.28
N LEU A 114 5.85 1.81 -0.02
CA LEU A 114 4.74 1.29 0.77
C LEU A 114 4.40 -0.14 0.41
N GLY A 115 4.38 -0.47 -0.88
CA GLY A 115 4.04 -1.82 -1.34
C GLY A 115 4.24 -1.99 -2.84
N TRP A 116 4.19 -3.24 -3.29
CA TRP A 116 4.35 -3.61 -4.70
C TRP A 116 3.01 -3.63 -5.42
N LEU A 117 3.01 -3.21 -6.69
CA LEU A 117 1.79 -3.16 -7.51
C LEU A 117 1.77 -4.19 -8.65
N GLY A 118 2.89 -4.88 -8.92
CA GLY A 118 3.07 -5.77 -10.06
C GLY A 118 3.93 -5.14 -11.15
N GLU A 119 4.45 -5.94 -12.09
CA GLU A 119 5.21 -5.48 -13.27
C GLU A 119 6.39 -4.53 -12.96
N GLY A 120 7.01 -4.66 -11.78
CA GLY A 120 8.10 -3.78 -11.34
C GLY A 120 7.66 -2.39 -10.84
N ASN A 121 6.35 -2.15 -10.69
CA ASN A 121 5.83 -0.91 -10.11
C ASN A 121 5.68 -1.02 -8.59
N GLY A 122 5.97 0.09 -7.90
CA GLY A 122 5.76 0.26 -6.47
C GLY A 122 4.87 1.45 -6.15
N LEU A 123 4.14 1.37 -5.04
CA LEU A 123 3.46 2.50 -4.42
C LEU A 123 4.45 3.21 -3.49
N PHE A 124 4.83 4.43 -3.81
CA PHE A 124 5.76 5.23 -3.04
C PHE A 124 5.05 6.37 -2.33
N TRP A 125 5.50 6.70 -1.13
CA TRP A 125 5.16 7.93 -0.43
C TRP A 125 6.29 8.94 -0.58
N TYR A 126 5.94 10.15 -0.99
CA TYR A 126 6.87 11.27 -1.11
C TYR A 126 6.12 12.59 -0.86
N LYS A 127 6.66 13.42 0.04
CA LYS A 127 6.12 14.76 0.36
C LYS A 127 4.60 14.79 0.61
N GLY A 128 4.13 13.88 1.45
CA GLY A 128 2.73 13.85 1.91
C GLY A 128 1.74 13.19 0.95
N LYS A 129 2.21 12.60 -0.16
CA LYS A 129 1.36 12.00 -1.20
C LYS A 129 1.90 10.64 -1.66
N THR A 130 1.02 9.83 -2.22
CA THR A 130 1.38 8.57 -2.86
C THR A 130 1.55 8.72 -4.37
N TYR A 131 2.48 7.95 -4.92
CA TYR A 131 2.80 7.91 -6.34
C TYR A 131 3.13 6.49 -6.76
N ILE A 132 2.80 6.14 -8.00
CA ILE A 132 3.22 4.88 -8.61
C ILE A 132 4.48 5.20 -9.42
N LEU A 133 5.56 4.49 -9.13
CA LEU A 133 6.83 4.64 -9.83
C LEU A 133 7.39 3.28 -10.22
N ASP A 134 8.20 3.29 -11.27
CA ASP A 134 9.03 2.16 -11.64
C ASP A 134 10.05 1.86 -10.54
N TYR A 135 10.28 0.58 -10.33
CA TYR A 135 11.35 0.09 -9.50
C TYR A 135 12.41 -0.57 -10.39
N ASP A 136 13.51 0.15 -10.60
CA ASP A 136 14.63 -0.30 -11.43
C ASP A 136 15.88 -0.52 -10.57
N TYR A 137 16.23 -1.79 -10.37
CA TYR A 137 17.41 -2.22 -9.60
C TYR A 137 18.74 -1.84 -10.27
N ALA A 138 18.76 -1.53 -11.57
CA ALA A 138 19.97 -1.17 -12.29
C ALA A 138 20.34 0.31 -12.13
N ARG A 139 19.41 1.16 -11.65
CA ARG A 139 19.66 2.59 -11.40
C ARG A 139 20.76 2.77 -10.34
N LYS A 140 21.76 3.60 -10.65
CA LYS A 140 22.91 3.87 -9.78
C LYS A 140 22.76 5.17 -8.99
N GLU A 141 21.78 5.98 -9.35
CA GLU A 141 21.43 7.26 -8.74
C GLU A 141 20.63 7.06 -7.45
N VAL A 142 20.05 5.88 -7.25
CA VAL A 142 19.24 5.54 -6.08
C VAL A 142 19.80 4.32 -5.38
N ARG A 143 19.61 4.25 -4.06
CA ARG A 143 19.84 3.06 -3.25
C ARG A 143 18.52 2.61 -2.67
N TYR A 144 18.12 1.41 -3.02
CA TYR A 144 16.99 0.76 -2.38
C TYR A 144 17.44 0.07 -1.09
N GLY A 145 16.75 0.37 0.00
CA GLY A 145 16.85 -0.34 1.26
C GLY A 145 16.06 -1.65 1.23
N PRO A 146 15.79 -2.23 2.42
CA PRO A 146 14.96 -3.42 2.55
C PRO A 146 13.55 -3.21 1.97
N SER A 147 12.95 -4.29 1.47
CA SER A 147 11.54 -4.30 1.03
C SER A 147 10.59 -3.92 2.18
N PRO A 148 9.43 -3.31 1.87
CA PRO A 148 8.41 -3.03 2.88
C PRO A 148 7.93 -4.31 3.58
N GLN A 149 7.57 -4.16 4.85
CA GLN A 149 6.88 -5.19 5.61
C GLN A 149 5.37 -4.99 5.43
N ASN A 150 4.80 -5.78 4.54
CA ASN A 150 3.37 -5.75 4.24
C ASN A 150 2.62 -6.95 4.81
N GLN A 151 1.36 -6.71 5.18
CA GLN A 151 0.35 -7.74 5.39
C GLN A 151 -0.80 -7.48 4.42
N TRP A 152 -1.30 -8.53 3.78
CA TRP A 152 -2.52 -8.43 3.01
C TRP A 152 -3.67 -9.05 3.79
N TRP A 153 -4.78 -8.33 3.87
CA TRP A 153 -6.03 -8.83 4.41
C TRP A 153 -7.11 -8.72 3.36
N VAL A 154 -7.96 -9.75 3.29
CA VAL A 154 -9.08 -9.83 2.36
C VAL A 154 -10.38 -9.89 3.13
N LYS A 155 -11.37 -9.15 2.66
CA LYS A 155 -12.75 -9.33 3.12
C LYS A 155 -13.41 -10.36 2.23
N ILE A 156 -14.02 -11.35 2.85
CA ILE A 156 -14.71 -12.44 2.15
C ILE A 156 -16.17 -12.53 2.56
N ARG A 157 -16.98 -13.20 1.75
CA ARG A 157 -18.33 -13.68 2.07
C ARG A 157 -18.41 -15.18 1.83
N ASP A 158 -18.94 -15.93 2.78
CA ASP A 158 -19.19 -17.37 2.59
C ASP A 158 -20.56 -17.66 1.94
N GLN A 159 -20.83 -18.93 1.66
CA GLN A 159 -22.12 -19.36 1.08
C GLN A 159 -23.34 -19.12 1.98
N GLN A 160 -23.13 -18.87 3.28
CA GLN A 160 -24.19 -18.55 4.23
C GLN A 160 -24.41 -17.02 4.34
N GLY A 161 -23.67 -16.22 3.57
CA GLY A 161 -23.73 -14.76 3.58
C GLY A 161 -22.96 -14.12 4.75
N ARG A 162 -22.15 -14.88 5.50
CA ARG A 162 -21.34 -14.34 6.60
C ARG A 162 -20.09 -13.67 6.05
N GLU A 163 -19.77 -12.50 6.57
CA GLU A 163 -18.62 -11.72 6.12
C GLU A 163 -17.57 -11.52 7.22
N GLY A 164 -16.33 -11.32 6.80
CA GLY A 164 -15.26 -10.85 7.65
C GLY A 164 -13.91 -10.86 6.96
N TRP A 165 -12.86 -10.57 7.72
CA TRP A 165 -11.50 -10.39 7.25
C TRP A 165 -10.63 -11.61 7.52
N VAL A 166 -9.84 -12.00 6.53
CA VAL A 166 -8.87 -13.09 6.62
C VAL A 166 -7.51 -12.53 6.22
N ALA A 167 -6.46 -12.84 7.00
CA ALA A 167 -5.10 -12.53 6.60
C ALA A 167 -4.77 -13.39 5.39
N GLU A 168 -4.39 -12.81 4.26
CA GLU A 168 -4.11 -13.58 3.06
C GLU A 168 -2.61 -13.67 2.73
N ALA A 169 -2.00 -14.80 3.08
CA ALA A 169 -0.63 -15.15 2.74
C ALA A 169 -0.47 -16.28 1.70
N LYS A 170 -1.52 -17.08 1.40
CA LYS A 170 -1.61 -18.23 0.45
C LYS A 170 -2.83 -19.15 0.75
N ASN A 171 -3.83 -18.63 1.44
CA ASN A 171 -4.98 -19.32 1.99
C ASN A 171 -6.04 -19.67 0.95
N PHE A 172 -6.06 -18.99 -0.19
CA PHE A 172 -7.07 -19.22 -1.22
C PHE A 172 -6.47 -19.69 -2.55
N ALA A 173 -7.27 -20.43 -3.32
CA ALA A 173 -7.05 -20.76 -4.72
C ALA A 173 -8.08 -20.02 -5.58
N HIS A 174 -7.79 -19.90 -6.88
CA HIS A 174 -8.60 -19.20 -7.88
C HIS A 174 -8.71 -17.69 -7.61
N MET A 175 -7.66 -17.12 -7.01
CA MET A 175 -7.56 -15.67 -6.78
C MET A 175 -7.04 -14.91 -8.00
N ASP A 176 -6.28 -15.61 -8.85
CA ASP A 176 -5.74 -15.08 -10.09
C ASP A 176 -6.71 -15.41 -11.23
N ARG A 177 -7.00 -14.43 -12.09
CA ARG A 177 -7.79 -14.64 -13.31
C ARG A 177 -7.12 -15.60 -14.30
N PHE A 178 -5.84 -15.87 -14.13
CA PHE A 178 -5.05 -16.77 -14.98
C PHE A 178 -4.99 -18.22 -14.46
N GLU A 179 -5.55 -18.50 -13.28
CA GLU A 179 -5.78 -19.85 -12.74
C GLU A 179 -7.09 -20.45 -13.28
#